data_AF-A0A482XZ71-F1
#
_entry.id   AF-A0A482XZ71-F1
#
_cell.length_a   1.000
_cell.length_b   1.000
_cell.length_c   1.000
_cell.angle_alpha   90.00
_cell.angle_beta   90.00
_cell.angle_gamma   90.00
#
_symmetry.space_group_name_H-M   'P 1'
#
loop_
_entity.id
_entity.type
_entity.pdbx_description
1 polymer ?
#
loop_
_entity_poly.entity_id
_entity_poly.type
_entity_poly.pdbx_seq_one_letter_code
_entity_poly.pdbx_strand_id
1 'polypeptide(L)'
;MNFEIIFQVHDVFSLSGFAFSLFRERNSKDELISSRSRTVSAYGLKHGDMIYLAPLNGAMLWDNPRPSTSSSMDGASTSNSHYSRPSTSMSADRPSHSSGVQGRQSSLPYLEDEVDQILWKQDGKVQRKRDEKL
;
A
#
# COMPACT_ATOMS: atom_id res chain seq x y z
N MET A 1 3.39 2.46 -28.30
CA MET A 1 2.07 2.02 -27.81
C MET A 1 1.51 3.15 -26.96
N ASN A 2 0.32 3.67 -27.30
CA ASN A 2 -0.35 4.71 -26.54
C ASN A 2 -1.04 4.04 -25.36
N PHE A 3 -0.38 4.03 -24.19
CA PHE A 3 -0.95 3.45 -22.98
C PHE A 3 -1.94 4.42 -22.36
N GLU A 4 -3.19 3.99 -22.30
CA GLU A 4 -4.22 4.61 -21.48
C GLU A 4 -3.86 4.38 -20.00
N ILE A 5 -3.47 5.46 -19.32
CA ILE A 5 -2.94 5.44 -17.94
C ILE A 5 -3.86 4.68 -16.96
N ILE A 6 -5.18 4.75 -17.17
CA ILE A 6 -6.18 4.06 -16.34
C ILE A 6 -6.02 2.53 -16.43
N PHE A 7 -5.84 1.97 -17.63
CA PHE A 7 -5.65 0.54 -17.81
C PHE A 7 -4.34 0.05 -17.19
N GLN A 8 -3.26 0.82 -17.34
CA GLN A 8 -1.99 0.46 -16.74
C GLN A 8 -2.07 0.44 -15.20
N VAL A 9 -2.75 1.41 -14.59
CA VAL A 9 -2.95 1.42 -13.14
C VAL A 9 -3.83 0.24 -12.70
N HIS A 10 -4.91 -0.05 -13.42
CA HIS A 10 -5.76 -1.20 -13.13
C HIS A 10 -4.96 -2.51 -13.09
N ASP A 11 -4.13 -2.76 -14.10
CA ASP A 11 -3.37 -4.01 -14.23
C ASP A 11 -2.23 -4.10 -13.21
N VAL A 12 -1.46 -3.02 -13.03
CA VAL A 12 -0.32 -2.99 -12.08
C VAL A 12 -0.78 -3.18 -10.65
N PHE A 13 -1.92 -2.60 -10.27
CA PHE A 13 -2.46 -2.70 -8.92
C PHE A 13 -3.47 -3.85 -8.75
N SER A 14 -3.73 -4.63 -9.82
CA SER A 14 -4.69 -5.75 -9.81
C SER A 14 -6.04 -5.35 -9.19
N LEU A 15 -6.58 -4.24 -9.67
CA LEU A 15 -7.84 -3.70 -9.16
C LEU A 15 -9.02 -4.58 -9.62
N SER A 16 -10.09 -4.63 -8.82
CA SER A 16 -11.30 -5.40 -9.12
C SER A 16 -12.13 -4.82 -10.27
N GLY A 17 -11.92 -3.54 -10.59
CA GLY A 17 -12.58 -2.86 -11.70
C GLY A 17 -12.19 -1.39 -11.84
N PHE A 18 -12.92 -0.68 -12.71
CA PHE A 18 -12.65 0.71 -13.10
C PHE A 18 -13.41 1.76 -12.28
N ALA A 19 -13.92 1.40 -11.11
CA ALA A 19 -14.67 2.31 -10.23
C ALA A 19 -13.72 3.21 -9.41
N PHE A 20 -12.76 3.85 -10.07
CA PHE A 20 -11.79 4.76 -9.48
C PHE A 20 -11.51 5.95 -10.41
N SER A 21 -11.07 7.05 -9.82
CA SER A 21 -10.57 8.23 -10.51
C SER A 21 -9.10 8.46 -10.17
N LEU A 22 -8.37 9.02 -11.14
CA LEU A 22 -6.97 9.41 -10.99
C LEU A 22 -6.87 10.92 -10.96
N PHE A 23 -6.02 11.46 -10.09
CA PHE A 23 -5.82 12.89 -9.89
C PHE A 23 -4.33 13.21 -9.88
N ARG A 24 -3.98 14.41 -10.35
CA ARG A 24 -2.61 14.91 -10.29
C ARG A 24 -2.25 15.42 -8.90
N GLU A 25 -3.23 15.96 -8.17
CA GLU A 25 -3.02 16.54 -6.86
C GLU A 25 -3.65 15.70 -5.74
N ARG A 26 -3.04 15.74 -4.55
CA ARG A 26 -3.50 15.01 -3.35
C ARG A 26 -4.91 15.40 -2.91
N ASN A 27 -5.32 16.63 -3.20
CA ASN A 27 -6.64 17.18 -2.88
C ASN A 27 -7.73 16.71 -3.87
N SER A 28 -7.43 15.71 -4.72
CA SER A 28 -8.32 15.22 -5.78
C SER A 28 -8.70 16.31 -6.79
N LYS A 29 -7.77 17.23 -7.07
CA LYS A 29 -7.88 18.18 -8.18
C LYS A 29 -7.15 17.64 -9.40
N ASP A 30 -7.54 18.19 -10.55
CA ASP A 30 -7.02 17.84 -11.87
C ASP A 30 -7.15 16.34 -12.16
N GLU A 31 -8.39 15.94 -12.44
CA GLU A 31 -8.71 14.57 -12.80
C GLU A 31 -8.04 14.18 -14.14
N LEU A 32 -7.36 13.04 -14.11
CA LEU A 32 -6.70 12.42 -15.24
C LEU A 32 -7.68 11.48 -15.94
N ILE A 33 -8.49 12.04 -16.84
CA ILE A 33 -9.48 11.29 -17.62
C ILE A 33 -8.77 10.45 -18.69
N SER A 34 -9.03 9.14 -18.77
CA SER A 34 -8.53 8.38 -19.92
C SER A 34 -9.28 8.81 -21.18
N SER A 35 -8.54 9.16 -22.21
CA SER A 35 -9.07 9.39 -23.54
C SER A 35 -8.09 8.82 -24.55
N ARG A 36 -8.61 8.27 -25.65
CA ARG A 36 -7.82 7.65 -26.72
C ARG A 36 -6.73 8.57 -27.29
N SER A 37 -6.89 9.89 -27.15
CA SER A 37 -5.95 10.90 -27.64
C SER A 37 -5.01 11.47 -26.56
N ARG A 38 -5.22 11.17 -25.27
CA ARG A 38 -4.43 11.72 -24.17
C ARG A 38 -3.45 10.70 -23.62
N THR A 39 -2.19 10.85 -23.99
CA THR A 39 -1.07 10.07 -23.47
C THR A 39 -0.58 10.61 -22.13
N VAL A 40 0.24 9.83 -21.42
CA VAL A 40 0.96 10.28 -20.20
C VAL A 40 1.68 11.62 -20.41
N SER A 41 2.33 11.78 -21.57
CA SER A 41 3.01 13.02 -21.95
C SER A 41 2.07 14.21 -22.20
N ALA A 42 0.83 13.98 -22.64
CA ALA A 42 -0.16 15.03 -22.85
C ALA A 42 -0.62 15.66 -21.51
N TYR A 43 -0.54 14.91 -20.42
CA TYR A 43 -0.77 15.40 -19.06
C TYR A 43 0.46 16.10 -18.44
N GLY A 44 1.58 16.13 -19.17
CA GLY A 44 2.85 16.66 -18.69
C GLY A 44 3.51 15.79 -17.61
N LEU A 45 3.04 14.54 -17.44
CA LEU A 45 3.58 13.63 -16.43
C LEU A 45 4.97 13.14 -16.86
N LYS A 46 5.93 13.29 -15.97
CA LYS A 46 7.32 12.86 -16.12
C LYS A 46 7.65 11.76 -15.12
N HIS A 47 8.81 11.16 -15.31
CA HIS A 47 9.35 10.22 -14.34
C HIS A 47 9.54 10.92 -12.98
N GLY A 48 9.00 10.30 -11.93
CA GLY A 48 9.03 10.84 -10.56
C GLY A 48 7.79 11.64 -10.16
N ASP A 49 6.88 11.96 -11.10
CA ASP A 49 5.62 12.59 -10.76
C ASP A 49 4.69 11.62 -10.03
N MET A 50 3.95 12.15 -9.05
CA MET A 50 2.99 11.38 -8.26
C MET A 50 1.58 11.56 -8.80
N ILE A 51 0.85 10.45 -8.89
CA ILE A 51 -0.59 10.43 -9.18
C ILE A 51 -1.33 9.88 -7.96
N TYR A 52 -2.55 10.35 -7.78
CA TYR A 52 -3.41 10.00 -6.65
C TYR A 52 -4.62 9.24 -7.17
N LEU A 53 -4.88 8.08 -6.58
CA LEU A 53 -6.01 7.22 -6.94
C LEU A 53 -7.07 7.31 -5.84
N ALA A 54 -8.33 7.53 -6.22
CA ALA A 54 -9.46 7.58 -5.29
C ALA A 54 -10.63 6.71 -5.78
N PRO A 55 -11.27 5.93 -4.90
CA PRO A 55 -12.45 5.15 -5.25
C PRO A 55 -13.66 6.04 -5.56
N LEU A 56 -14.43 5.67 -6.57
CA LEU A 56 -15.71 6.31 -6.89
C LEU A 56 -16.80 5.74 -5.98
N ASN A 57 -17.60 6.62 -5.34
CA ASN A 57 -18.81 6.26 -4.59
C ASN A 57 -18.65 5.09 -3.59
N GLY A 58 -17.49 4.99 -2.92
CA GLY A 58 -17.24 3.92 -1.93
C GLY A 58 -16.96 2.54 -2.54
N ALA A 59 -16.59 2.47 -3.82
CA ALA A 59 -16.19 1.22 -4.46
C ALA A 59 -15.03 0.54 -3.71
N MET A 60 -15.14 -0.78 -3.52
CA MET A 60 -14.03 -1.60 -3.08
C MET A 60 -13.10 -1.88 -4.26
N LEU A 61 -11.93 -1.24 -4.28
CA LEU A 61 -10.98 -1.33 -5.41
C LEU A 61 -10.17 -2.62 -5.45
N TRP A 62 -10.10 -3.32 -4.32
CA TRP A 62 -9.42 -4.59 -4.19
C TRP A 62 -10.42 -5.65 -3.77
N ASP A 63 -10.27 -6.83 -4.34
CA ASP A 63 -11.03 -7.99 -3.89
C ASP A 63 -10.62 -8.33 -2.47
N ASN A 64 -11.54 -8.12 -1.53
CA ASN A 64 -11.38 -8.67 -0.20
C ASN A 64 -11.99 -10.08 -0.25
N PRO A 65 -11.22 -11.17 -0.10
CA PRO A 65 -11.78 -12.51 0.04
C PRO A 65 -12.48 -12.60 1.40
N ARG A 66 -13.66 -12.00 1.49
CA ARG A 66 -14.56 -12.21 2.61
C ARG A 66 -15.15 -13.61 2.41
N PRO A 67 -15.01 -14.54 3.38
CA PRO A 67 -15.78 -15.77 3.34
C PRO A 67 -17.25 -15.38 3.23
N SER A 68 -17.96 -15.99 2.28
CA SER A 68 -19.37 -15.72 2.01
C SER A 68 -20.23 -16.11 3.22
N THR A 69 -20.40 -15.21 4.18
CA THR A 69 -21.50 -15.26 5.14
C THR A 69 -22.49 -14.18 4.74
N SER A 70 -23.58 -14.63 4.13
CA SER A 70 -24.74 -13.82 3.80
C SER A 70 -25.34 -13.19 5.07
N SER A 71 -25.24 -11.87 5.19
CA SER A 71 -26.23 -11.09 5.94
C SER A 71 -26.21 -9.65 5.45
N SER A 72 -27.19 -9.32 4.62
CA SER A 72 -27.61 -7.95 4.34
C SER A 72 -28.21 -7.33 5.61
N MET A 73 -27.60 -6.26 6.12
CA MET A 73 -28.31 -5.13 6.75
C MET A 73 -27.31 -4.02 7.14
N ASP A 74 -27.57 -2.85 6.56
CA ASP A 74 -27.37 -1.49 7.05
C ASP A 74 -26.08 -1.06 7.78
N GLY A 75 -25.52 0.02 7.24
CA GLY A 75 -25.49 1.26 8.02
C GLY A 75 -24.24 1.54 8.86
N ALA A 76 -23.37 2.36 8.27
CA ALA A 76 -22.49 3.32 8.92
C ALA A 76 -21.26 2.83 9.69
N SER A 77 -20.14 3.47 9.33
CA SER A 77 -18.97 3.72 10.16
C SER A 77 -18.00 2.56 10.37
N THR A 78 -17.05 2.43 9.45
CA THR A 78 -15.65 2.30 9.89
C THR A 78 -14.75 2.98 8.87
N SER A 79 -14.27 4.16 9.24
CA SER A 79 -13.22 4.89 8.55
C SER A 79 -11.93 4.05 8.53
N ASN A 80 -11.74 3.22 7.49
CA ASN A 80 -10.47 2.55 7.26
C ASN A 80 -9.52 3.51 6.54
N SER A 81 -9.04 4.47 7.31
CA SER A 81 -7.95 5.33 6.92
C SER A 81 -6.66 4.53 7.07
N HIS A 82 -6.16 3.99 5.97
CA HIS A 82 -4.85 3.37 5.89
C HIS A 82 -3.77 4.47 5.90
N TYR A 83 -3.62 5.15 7.04
CA TYR A 83 -2.37 5.80 7.39
C TYR A 83 -1.56 4.81 8.23
N SER A 84 -0.40 4.38 7.73
CA SER A 84 0.66 3.92 8.63
C SER A 84 1.14 5.16 9.39
N ARG A 85 0.61 5.40 10.59
CA ARG A 85 1.20 6.37 11.54
C ARG A 85 2.34 5.66 12.26
N PRO A 86 3.61 6.08 12.08
CA PRO A 86 4.64 5.73 13.04
C PRO A 86 4.42 6.59 14.28
N SER A 87 4.01 5.98 15.39
CA SER A 87 3.93 6.66 16.68
C SER A 87 5.34 6.80 17.23
N THR A 88 5.98 7.95 17.00
CA THR A 88 7.17 8.38 17.73
C THR A 88 6.74 9.18 18.96
N SER A 89 6.55 8.49 20.10
CA SER A 89 6.55 9.14 21.41
C SER A 89 7.86 8.84 22.11
N MET A 90 8.71 9.86 22.19
CA MET A 90 9.92 9.89 22.97
C MET A 90 9.52 9.84 24.46
N SER A 91 9.89 8.79 25.19
CA SER A 91 10.02 8.82 26.65
C SER A 91 10.96 7.69 27.08
N ALA A 92 11.91 8.06 27.91
CA ALA A 92 13.02 7.24 28.37
C ALA A 92 12.59 6.06 29.26
N ASP A 93 13.53 5.12 29.38
CA ASP A 93 13.68 4.13 30.46
C ASP A 93 12.97 2.76 30.39
N ARG A 94 13.82 1.76 30.08
CA ARG A 94 13.87 0.34 30.52
C ARG A 94 13.13 -0.74 29.70
N PRO A 95 13.79 -1.87 29.39
CA PRO A 95 13.16 -3.05 28.80
C PRO A 95 12.52 -3.91 29.90
N SER A 96 11.25 -4.27 29.72
CA SER A 96 10.57 -5.30 30.51
C SER A 96 9.65 -6.10 29.60
N HIS A 97 10.15 -7.27 29.21
CA HIS A 97 9.41 -8.49 28.93
C HIS A 97 8.07 -8.55 29.68
N SER A 98 6.97 -8.45 28.93
CA SER A 98 5.66 -8.94 29.37
C SER A 98 4.92 -9.56 28.19
N SER A 99 4.52 -10.79 28.44
CA SER A 99 3.69 -11.67 27.63
C SER A 99 2.21 -11.27 27.67
N GLY A 100 1.51 -11.52 26.56
CA GLY A 100 0.04 -11.45 26.42
C GLY A 100 -0.40 -10.24 25.60
N VAL A 101 -1.20 -10.35 24.53
CA VAL A 101 -2.41 -11.15 24.40
C VAL A 101 -2.63 -11.56 22.93
N GLN A 102 -3.08 -12.80 22.75
CA GLN A 102 -3.41 -13.45 21.49
C GLN A 102 -4.34 -12.64 20.56
N GLY A 103 -3.84 -12.32 19.36
CA GLY A 103 -4.64 -12.39 18.14
C GLY A 103 -4.33 -13.73 17.48
N ARG A 104 -5.23 -14.72 17.63
CA ARG A 104 -5.11 -16.04 16.99
C ARG A 104 -5.37 -15.89 15.48
N GLN A 105 -4.40 -15.36 14.77
CA GLN A 105 -4.41 -15.36 13.31
C GLN A 105 -4.25 -16.81 12.86
N SER A 106 -5.21 -17.28 12.07
CA SER A 106 -5.17 -18.57 11.41
C SER A 106 -3.82 -18.74 10.72
N SER A 107 -3.03 -19.68 11.20
CA SER A 107 -1.76 -20.11 10.61
C SER A 107 -2.04 -20.79 9.28
N LEU A 108 -2.30 -20.00 8.24
CA LEU A 108 -1.97 -20.44 6.88
C LEU A 108 -0.45 -20.63 6.85
N PRO A 109 0.08 -21.75 6.31
CA PRO A 109 1.51 -21.87 6.11
C PRO A 109 1.89 -20.84 5.05
N TYR A 110 2.34 -19.67 5.49
CA TYR A 110 2.96 -18.70 4.61
C TYR A 110 4.21 -19.37 4.04
N LEU A 111 4.20 -19.62 2.73
CA LEU A 111 5.35 -20.19 2.05
C LEU A 111 6.32 -19.03 1.80
N GLU A 112 7.30 -18.88 2.69
CA GLU A 112 8.35 -17.87 2.53
C GLU A 112 9.15 -18.13 1.25
N ASP A 113 9.40 -17.08 0.48
CA ASP A 113 10.23 -17.16 -0.73
C ASP A 113 11.68 -17.51 -0.38
N GLU A 114 12.41 -18.08 -1.33
CA GLU A 114 13.83 -18.40 -1.14
C GLU A 114 14.64 -17.16 -0.74
N VAL A 115 14.30 -16.01 -1.31
CA VAL A 115 14.93 -14.72 -0.99
C VAL A 115 14.68 -14.32 0.46
N ASP A 116 13.45 -14.46 0.94
CA ASP A 116 13.07 -14.10 2.32
C ASP A 116 13.83 -14.98 3.33
N GLN A 117 13.90 -16.28 3.06
CA GLN A 117 14.64 -17.23 3.89
C GLN A 117 16.14 -16.93 3.92
N ILE A 118 16.72 -16.48 2.79
CA ILE A 118 18.14 -16.11 2.69
C ILE A 118 18.40 -14.83 3.49
N LEU A 119 17.58 -13.80 3.30
CA LEU A 119 17.73 -12.52 4.00
C LEU A 119 17.55 -12.67 5.52
N TRP A 120 16.61 -13.50 5.95
CA TRP A 120 16.38 -13.77 7.39
C TRP A 120 17.61 -14.37 8.10
N LYS A 121 18.41 -15.16 7.38
CA LYS A 121 19.61 -15.81 7.92
C LYS A 121 20.83 -14.88 7.98
N GLN A 122 20.78 -13.69 7.39
CA GLN A 122 21.90 -12.77 7.37
C GLN A 122 22.00 -11.93 8.64
N ASP A 123 23.22 -11.67 9.12
CA ASP A 123 23.52 -10.94 10.36
C ASP A 123 23.21 -9.43 10.29
N GLY A 124 22.97 -8.89 9.09
CA GLY A 124 22.64 -7.47 8.87
C GLY A 124 23.73 -6.46 9.25
N LYS A 125 24.93 -6.91 9.68
CA LYS A 125 26.00 -6.03 10.16
C LYS A 125 26.83 -5.45 9.02
N VAL A 126 26.99 -4.13 9.05
CA VAL A 126 27.94 -3.41 8.20
C VAL A 126 29.30 -3.41 8.88
N GLN A 127 30.27 -4.14 8.32
CA GLN A 127 31.63 -4.18 8.84
C GLN A 127 32.35 -2.87 8.51
N ARG A 128 32.86 -2.18 9.52
CA ARG A 128 33.69 -0.98 9.38
C ARG A 128 35.06 -1.24 9.98
N LYS A 129 36.11 -0.79 9.29
CA LYS A 129 37.47 -0.78 9.87
C LYS A 129 37.51 0.23 11.01
N ARG A 130 38.26 -0.10 12.08
CA ARG A 130 38.58 0.86 13.13
C ARG A 130 39.45 1.94 12.52
N ASP A 131 39.08 3.20 12.73
CA ASP A 131 39.89 4.33 12.28
C ASP A 131 41.14 4.42 13.16
N GLU A 132 42.33 4.40 12.58
CA GLU A 132 43.61 4.41 13.32
C GLU A 132 43.94 5.78 13.92
N LYS A 133 43.10 6.80 13.67
CA LYS A 133 43.31 8.19 14.09
C LYS A 133 42.50 8.63 15.31
N LEU A 134 41.87 7.69 16.03
CA LEU A 134 41.08 7.93 17.25
C LEU A 134 41.69 7.23 18.46
#